data_AF-A0A432JGJ8-F1
#
_entry.id   AF-A0A432JGJ8-F1
#
_cell.length_a   1.000
_cell.length_b   1.000
_cell.length_c   1.000
_cell.angle_alpha   90.00
_cell.angle_beta   90.00
_cell.angle_gamma   90.00
#
_symmetry.space_group_name_H-M   'P 1'
#
loop_
_entity.id
_entity.type
_entity.pdbx_description
1 polymer ?
#
loop_
_entity_poly.entity_id
_entity_poly.type
_entity_poly.pdbx_seq_one_letter_code
_entity_poly.pdbx_strand_id
1 'polypeptide(L)'
;MSTDKTGKFLLSAYYYQKTAAVHSIGDDGALADPPVVWRETDIGAHYIQTDPANRYAFVPHIAEGAMTGANAIFQFRFDEKTGTLTPLSPTRTNPREPDGPRHMCFHPEKDIVYSSNEQGNSVTVYTYESNKGNLHPIQTISTLPKGYDGKNSCSQIQITPDGKFLYAPNRGHNSIAGFRVNPDNGHLSAIGRTPTEAVPRAFSIDLQGTFIYVAGLETGKLASYRIDQHNGKLDAGDVYDVGKGPMWVLITEF
;
A
#
# COMPACT_ATOMS: atom_id res chain seq x y z
N MET A 1 9.54 -1.66 -2.95
CA MET A 1 9.89 -1.99 -4.34
C MET A 1 8.74 -2.77 -4.96
N SER A 2 8.62 -2.74 -6.29
CA SER A 2 7.68 -3.53 -7.08
C SER A 2 8.26 -3.72 -8.49
N THR A 3 7.79 -4.71 -9.23
CA THR A 3 8.05 -4.78 -10.67
C THR A 3 6.98 -4.02 -11.44
N ASP A 4 7.30 -3.61 -12.66
CA ASP A 4 6.29 -3.23 -13.62
C ASP A 4 5.44 -4.45 -14.04
N LYS A 5 4.37 -4.23 -14.81
CA LYS A 5 3.45 -5.32 -15.20
C LYS A 5 4.02 -6.28 -16.22
N THR A 6 5.11 -5.93 -16.89
CA THR A 6 5.80 -6.82 -17.85
C THR A 6 6.96 -7.62 -17.23
N GLY A 7 7.34 -7.31 -15.99
CA GLY A 7 8.48 -7.93 -15.31
C GLY A 7 9.84 -7.50 -15.85
N LYS A 8 9.90 -6.46 -16.69
CA LYS A 8 11.14 -5.95 -17.30
C LYS A 8 11.81 -4.86 -16.49
N PHE A 9 11.10 -4.24 -15.55
CA PHE A 9 11.64 -3.19 -14.72
C PHE A 9 11.33 -3.42 -13.25
N LEU A 10 12.33 -3.16 -12.41
CA LEU A 10 12.17 -3.04 -10.98
C LEU A 10 12.08 -1.56 -10.58
N LEU A 11 11.03 -1.20 -9.87
CA LEU A 11 10.78 0.12 -9.32
C LEU A 11 11.06 0.12 -7.81
N SER A 12 11.83 1.10 -7.35
CA SER A 12 12.22 1.25 -5.94
C SER A 12 12.00 2.69 -5.44
N ALA A 13 11.60 2.83 -4.17
CA ALA A 13 11.42 4.12 -3.50
C ALA A 13 12.43 4.21 -2.35
N TYR A 14 13.08 5.36 -2.21
CA TYR A 14 14.15 5.57 -1.24
C TYR A 14 13.77 6.69 -0.26
N TYR A 15 13.37 6.27 0.94
CA TYR A 15 12.79 7.13 1.97
C TYR A 15 13.65 8.36 2.30
N TYR A 16 14.94 8.19 2.59
CA TYR A 16 15.82 9.31 2.99
C TYR A 16 16.53 9.99 1.82
N GLN A 17 16.73 9.29 0.71
CA GLN A 17 17.43 9.84 -0.47
C GLN A 17 16.54 10.74 -1.31
N LYS A 18 15.23 10.77 -1.03
CA LYS A 18 14.26 11.61 -1.75
C LYS A 18 14.14 11.24 -3.22
N THR A 19 14.23 9.95 -3.52
CA THR A 19 14.25 9.47 -4.89
C THR A 19 13.40 8.22 -5.09
N ALA A 20 12.94 8.04 -6.32
CA ALA A 20 12.53 6.76 -6.88
C ALA A 20 13.56 6.32 -7.94
N ALA A 21 13.78 5.03 -8.08
CA ALA A 21 14.65 4.47 -9.10
C ALA A 21 13.93 3.42 -9.94
N VAL A 22 14.37 3.27 -11.19
CA VAL A 22 13.96 2.19 -12.08
C VAL A 22 15.20 1.49 -12.61
N HIS A 23 15.28 0.17 -12.43
CA HIS A 23 16.30 -0.70 -13.02
C HIS A 23 15.65 -1.60 -14.07
N SER A 24 16.32 -1.85 -15.18
CA SER A 24 15.91 -2.94 -16.08
C SER A 24 16.29 -4.29 -15.45
N ILE A 25 15.45 -5.28 -15.68
CA ILE A 25 15.64 -6.68 -15.33
C ILE A 25 16.09 -7.40 -16.61
N GLY A 26 17.26 -8.04 -16.57
CA GLY A 26 17.79 -8.84 -17.67
C GLY A 26 17.03 -10.15 -17.86
N ASP A 27 17.29 -10.84 -18.97
CA ASP A 27 16.65 -12.13 -19.28
C ASP A 27 17.02 -13.23 -18.25
N ASP A 28 18.10 -13.04 -17.50
CA ASP A 28 18.54 -13.89 -16.39
C ASP A 28 17.91 -13.50 -15.03
N GLY A 29 17.04 -12.48 -15.02
CA GLY A 29 16.40 -11.94 -13.82
C GLY A 29 17.28 -10.98 -13.01
N ALA A 30 18.51 -10.70 -13.44
CA ALA A 30 19.41 -9.79 -12.74
C ALA A 30 19.07 -8.31 -13.03
N LEU A 31 19.35 -7.42 -12.08
CA LEU A 31 19.20 -5.98 -12.29
C LEU A 31 20.40 -5.43 -13.08
N ALA A 32 20.13 -4.58 -14.06
CA ALA A 32 21.16 -3.81 -14.72
C ALA A 32 21.66 -2.65 -13.84
N ASP A 33 22.95 -2.33 -14.02
CA ASP A 33 23.61 -1.14 -13.50
C ASP A 33 24.28 -0.39 -14.68
N PRO A 34 24.11 0.94 -14.81
CA PRO A 34 23.36 1.83 -13.92
C PRO A 34 21.83 1.66 -14.03
N PRO A 35 21.06 2.14 -13.04
CA PRO A 35 19.61 2.29 -13.19
C PRO A 35 19.25 3.15 -14.40
N VAL A 36 18.11 2.82 -14.99
CA VAL A 36 17.50 3.54 -16.12
C VAL A 36 17.10 4.95 -15.70
N VAL A 37 16.54 5.09 -14.49
CA VAL A 37 16.11 6.38 -13.94
C VAL A 37 16.48 6.47 -12.47
N TRP A 38 17.05 7.62 -12.09
CA TRP A 38 16.92 8.22 -10.77
C TRP A 38 15.98 9.41 -10.88
N ARG A 39 14.87 9.38 -10.15
CA ARG A 39 13.89 10.46 -10.14
C ARG A 39 13.81 11.08 -8.77
N GLU A 40 14.17 12.36 -8.71
CA GLU A 40 13.94 13.16 -7.51
C GLU A 40 12.45 13.23 -7.22
N THR A 41 12.13 12.99 -5.96
CA THR A 41 10.80 13.10 -5.38
C THR A 41 10.89 14.01 -4.16
N ASP A 42 10.54 13.54 -2.98
CA ASP A 42 10.82 14.21 -1.71
C ASP A 42 11.18 13.17 -0.65
N ILE A 43 11.57 13.63 0.53
CA ILE A 43 11.79 12.76 1.67
C ILE A 43 10.51 12.01 2.03
N GLY A 44 10.68 10.78 2.49
CA GLY A 44 9.57 9.94 2.89
C GLY A 44 9.01 9.03 1.81
N ALA A 45 9.65 8.94 0.64
CA ALA A 45 9.25 8.02 -0.44
C ALA A 45 9.20 6.57 0.10
N HIS A 46 8.00 6.06 0.33
CA HIS A 46 7.81 4.84 1.13
C HIS A 46 7.39 3.64 0.26
N TYR A 47 6.75 3.89 -0.87
CA TYR A 47 6.20 2.86 -1.75
C TYR A 47 6.28 3.31 -3.20
N ILE A 48 6.29 2.35 -4.12
CA ILE A 48 6.13 2.62 -5.56
C ILE A 48 5.45 1.43 -6.23
N GLN A 49 4.50 1.72 -7.12
CA GLN A 49 3.82 0.73 -7.95
C GLN A 49 3.28 1.37 -9.22
N THR A 50 3.23 0.60 -10.31
CA THR A 50 2.52 0.99 -11.53
C THR A 50 1.00 0.73 -11.42
N ASP A 51 0.21 1.47 -12.18
CA ASP A 51 -1.21 1.19 -12.37
C ASP A 51 -1.43 -0.15 -13.06
N PRO A 52 -2.67 -0.72 -13.03
CA PRO A 52 -2.98 -1.99 -13.67
C PRO A 52 -2.62 -2.04 -15.16
N ALA A 53 -2.70 -0.92 -15.88
CA ALA A 53 -2.38 -0.84 -17.31
C ALA A 53 -0.91 -0.51 -17.60
N ASN A 54 -0.05 -0.40 -16.58
CA ASN A 54 1.39 -0.13 -16.71
C ASN A 54 1.75 1.19 -17.42
N ARG A 55 0.89 2.21 -17.31
CA ARG A 55 1.05 3.54 -17.94
C ARG A 55 1.49 4.62 -16.97
N TYR A 56 1.28 4.41 -15.68
CA TYR A 56 1.53 5.40 -14.63
C TYR A 56 2.17 4.73 -13.42
N ALA A 57 2.96 5.49 -12.66
CA ALA A 57 3.56 5.05 -11.41
C ALA A 57 3.28 6.06 -10.30
N PHE A 58 3.05 5.54 -9.09
CA PHE A 58 2.66 6.32 -7.93
C PHE A 58 3.63 6.12 -6.79
N VAL A 59 4.04 7.20 -6.14
CA VAL A 59 5.01 7.18 -5.04
C VAL A 59 4.43 7.90 -3.82
N PRO A 60 3.81 7.18 -2.88
CA PRO A 60 3.40 7.72 -1.59
C PRO A 60 4.60 8.18 -0.74
N HIS A 61 4.46 9.34 -0.12
CA HIS A 61 5.44 9.97 0.75
C HIS A 61 4.88 10.26 2.14
N ILE A 62 5.60 9.84 3.17
CA ILE A 62 5.26 10.11 4.57
C ILE A 62 6.24 11.15 5.13
N ALA A 63 5.75 12.22 5.75
CA ALA A 63 6.60 13.24 6.37
C ALA A 63 6.45 13.21 7.90
N GLU A 64 7.25 12.41 8.62
CA GLU A 64 7.15 12.23 10.07
C GLU A 64 7.88 13.29 10.91
N GLY A 65 7.22 13.76 11.97
CA GLY A 65 7.84 14.49 13.08
C GLY A 65 8.59 15.75 12.64
N ALA A 66 9.92 15.76 12.85
CA ALA A 66 10.80 16.87 12.51
C ALA A 66 11.22 16.91 11.02
N MET A 67 10.78 15.94 10.21
CA MET A 67 11.08 15.90 8.78
C MET A 67 10.06 16.72 8.01
N THR A 68 10.48 17.85 7.45
CA THR A 68 9.69 18.60 6.47
C THR A 68 9.72 17.85 5.13
N GLY A 69 8.56 17.38 4.67
CA GLY A 69 8.40 16.66 3.40
C GLY A 69 6.99 16.78 2.85
N ALA A 70 6.80 16.34 1.61
CA ALA A 70 5.59 16.58 0.83
C ALA A 70 4.28 16.04 1.39
N ASN A 71 4.32 14.95 2.18
CA ASN A 71 3.13 14.27 2.71
C ASN A 71 2.06 14.01 1.63
N ALA A 72 2.49 13.35 0.54
CA ALA A 72 1.82 13.38 -0.76
C ALA A 72 1.96 12.07 -1.51
N ILE A 73 1.10 11.82 -2.50
CA ILE A 73 1.33 10.79 -3.52
C ILE A 73 1.84 11.47 -4.79
N PHE A 74 3.11 11.25 -5.15
CA PHE A 74 3.68 11.71 -6.41
C PHE A 74 3.21 10.81 -7.55
N GLN A 75 3.00 11.40 -8.73
CA GLN A 75 2.36 10.75 -9.87
C GLN A 75 3.21 10.95 -11.12
N PHE A 76 3.52 9.84 -11.80
CA PHE A 76 4.36 9.83 -13.00
C PHE A 76 3.66 9.07 -14.12
N ARG A 77 3.88 9.50 -15.36
CA ARG A 77 3.75 8.61 -16.51
C ARG A 77 4.93 7.64 -16.48
N PHE A 78 4.63 6.36 -16.62
CA PHE A 78 5.61 5.29 -16.78
C PHE A 78 5.63 4.85 -18.25
N ASP A 79 6.82 4.74 -18.82
CA ASP A 79 7.02 4.22 -20.17
C ASP A 79 7.53 2.78 -20.09
N GLU A 80 6.66 1.81 -20.39
CA GLU A 80 6.98 0.38 -20.30
C GLU A 80 8.07 -0.11 -21.28
N LYS A 81 8.47 0.71 -22.26
CA LYS A 81 9.51 0.34 -23.22
C LYS A 81 10.88 0.79 -22.74
N THR A 82 10.91 1.97 -22.11
CA THR A 82 12.14 2.64 -21.71
C THR A 82 12.39 2.62 -20.22
N GLY A 83 11.40 2.29 -19.39
CA GLY A 83 11.47 2.35 -17.92
C GLY A 83 11.44 3.78 -17.36
N THR A 84 11.13 4.79 -18.19
CA THR A 84 11.23 6.19 -17.77
C THR A 84 10.04 6.64 -16.90
N LEU A 85 10.31 7.57 -15.97
CA LEU A 85 9.31 8.22 -15.12
C LEU A 85 9.21 9.71 -15.45
N THR A 86 8.10 10.15 -16.02
CA THR A 86 7.86 11.55 -16.37
C THR A 86 6.78 12.14 -15.44
N PRO A 87 7.06 13.21 -14.68
CA PRO A 87 6.08 13.79 -13.77
C PRO A 87 4.79 14.19 -14.49
N LEU A 88 3.64 13.92 -13.87
CA LEU A 88 2.34 14.40 -14.35
C LEU A 88 2.09 15.86 -13.95
N SER A 89 1.01 16.44 -14.46
CA SER A 89 0.46 17.70 -13.99
C SER A 89 -0.98 17.48 -13.48
N PRO A 90 -1.28 17.71 -12.19
CA PRO A 90 -0.34 18.03 -11.12
C PRO A 90 0.65 16.88 -10.82
N THR A 91 1.83 17.22 -10.31
CA THR A 91 2.91 16.25 -10.01
C THR A 91 2.57 15.34 -8.83
N ARG A 92 1.63 15.74 -7.97
CA ARG A 92 1.22 15.00 -6.78
C ARG A 92 -0.21 15.32 -6.35
N THR A 93 -0.77 14.45 -5.50
CA THR A 93 -2.06 14.65 -4.83
C THR A 93 -1.89 14.57 -3.31
N ASN A 94 -2.58 15.46 -2.58
CA ASN A 94 -2.56 15.53 -1.12
C ASN A 94 -4.02 15.55 -0.63
N PRO A 95 -4.55 14.47 -0.04
CA PRO A 95 -5.95 14.44 0.38
C PRO A 95 -6.22 15.29 1.62
N ARG A 96 -5.26 15.32 2.56
CA ARG A 96 -5.25 16.11 3.79
C ARG A 96 -3.85 16.05 4.40
N GLU A 97 -3.41 17.12 5.04
CA GLU A 97 -2.13 17.16 5.74
C GLU A 97 -2.32 17.27 7.26
N PRO A 98 -1.57 16.50 8.08
CA PRO A 98 -0.63 15.43 7.74
C PRO A 98 -1.27 14.03 7.85
N ASP A 99 -1.75 13.45 6.74
CA ASP A 99 -2.26 12.06 6.74
C ASP A 99 -1.13 11.02 6.56
N GLY A 100 -0.08 11.36 5.83
CA GLY A 100 1.10 10.53 5.62
C GLY A 100 0.81 9.29 4.76
N PRO A 101 0.49 9.45 3.46
CA PRO A 101 0.20 8.33 2.58
C PRO A 101 1.41 7.39 2.47
N ARG A 102 1.20 6.11 2.74
CA ARG A 102 2.25 5.12 2.96
C ARG A 102 2.29 4.07 1.87
N HIS A 103 1.25 3.26 1.75
CA HIS A 103 1.10 2.19 0.77
C HIS A 103 -0.24 2.38 0.06
N MET A 104 -0.39 1.76 -1.11
CA MET A 104 -1.63 1.85 -1.88
C MET A 104 -1.95 0.54 -2.60
N CYS A 105 -3.23 0.39 -2.97
CA CYS A 105 -3.70 -0.67 -3.85
C CYS A 105 -4.79 -0.13 -4.80
N PHE A 106 -4.90 -0.74 -5.98
CA PHE A 106 -5.96 -0.44 -6.95
C PHE A 106 -7.11 -1.40 -6.75
N HIS A 107 -8.34 -0.93 -6.98
CA HIS A 107 -9.46 -1.82 -7.16
C HIS A 107 -9.24 -2.70 -8.41
N PRO A 108 -9.53 -4.01 -8.38
CA PRO A 108 -9.22 -4.92 -9.50
C PRO A 108 -9.97 -4.57 -10.80
N GLU A 109 -11.19 -4.05 -10.68
CA GLU A 109 -12.08 -3.80 -11.84
C GLU A 109 -12.53 -2.34 -12.02
N LYS A 110 -12.10 -1.42 -11.15
CA LYS A 110 -12.64 -0.04 -11.12
C LYS A 110 -11.50 0.96 -11.11
N ASP A 111 -11.79 2.14 -11.62
CA ASP A 111 -10.92 3.32 -11.57
C ASP A 111 -10.95 3.94 -10.16
N ILE A 112 -10.58 3.14 -9.15
CA ILE A 112 -10.52 3.48 -7.74
C ILE A 112 -9.19 3.03 -7.15
N VAL A 113 -8.62 3.89 -6.30
CA VAL A 113 -7.37 3.64 -5.57
C VAL A 113 -7.58 3.86 -4.08
N TYR A 114 -6.91 3.05 -3.27
CA TYR A 114 -6.92 3.16 -1.81
C TYR A 114 -5.50 3.38 -1.30
N SER A 115 -5.30 4.36 -0.43
CA SER A 115 -4.03 4.61 0.25
C SER A 115 -4.18 4.46 1.77
N SER A 116 -3.26 3.73 2.41
CA SER A 116 -3.11 3.81 3.87
C SER A 116 -2.38 5.09 4.24
N ASN A 117 -2.80 5.68 5.36
CA ASN A 117 -2.26 6.92 5.89
C ASN A 117 -1.61 6.64 7.25
N GLU A 118 -0.27 6.58 7.29
CA GLU A 118 0.52 6.18 8.46
C GLU A 118 0.20 7.05 9.68
N GLN A 119 0.11 8.36 9.46
CA GLN A 119 0.02 9.38 10.50
C GLN A 119 -1.43 9.72 10.83
N GLY A 120 -2.26 9.79 9.79
CA GLY A 120 -3.69 10.05 9.89
C GLY A 120 -4.47 8.87 10.46
N ASN A 121 -3.87 7.69 10.58
CA ASN A 121 -4.50 6.46 11.05
C ASN A 121 -5.83 6.20 10.31
N SER A 122 -5.73 6.26 8.98
CA SER A 122 -6.88 6.27 8.08
C SER A 122 -6.56 5.59 6.75
N VAL A 123 -7.60 5.40 5.95
CA VAL A 123 -7.53 5.05 4.54
C VAL A 123 -8.19 6.17 3.75
N THR A 124 -7.53 6.63 2.69
CA THR A 124 -8.12 7.53 1.70
C THR A 124 -8.49 6.76 0.43
N VAL A 125 -9.72 6.97 -0.05
CA VAL A 125 -10.24 6.50 -1.32
C VAL A 125 -10.09 7.60 -2.36
N TYR A 126 -9.63 7.24 -3.56
CA TYR A 126 -9.48 8.14 -4.70
C TYR A 126 -10.24 7.60 -5.91
N THR A 127 -10.87 8.48 -6.68
CA THR A 127 -11.10 8.18 -8.10
C THR A 127 -9.81 8.30 -8.88
N TYR A 128 -9.67 7.48 -9.91
CA TYR A 128 -8.49 7.41 -10.76
C TYR A 128 -8.83 7.79 -12.20
N GLU A 129 -8.29 8.90 -12.70
CA GLU A 129 -8.42 9.25 -14.12
C GLU A 129 -7.46 8.40 -14.95
N SER A 130 -7.88 7.19 -15.33
CA SER A 130 -7.03 6.22 -16.04
C SER A 130 -6.46 6.72 -17.37
N ASN A 131 -7.06 7.73 -18.00
CA ASN A 131 -6.56 8.37 -19.22
C ASN A 131 -5.49 9.45 -18.97
N LYS A 132 -5.35 9.97 -17.75
CA LYS A 132 -4.39 11.04 -17.41
C LYS A 132 -3.42 10.68 -16.29
N GLY A 133 -3.75 9.69 -15.47
CA GLY A 133 -2.95 9.25 -14.34
C GLY A 133 -3.26 9.97 -13.02
N ASN A 134 -4.25 10.87 -12.97
CA ASN A 134 -4.51 11.70 -11.81
C ASN A 134 -5.43 11.01 -10.77
N LEU A 135 -5.11 11.21 -9.49
CA LEU A 135 -5.89 10.72 -8.35
C LEU A 135 -6.64 11.85 -7.65
N HIS A 136 -7.94 11.67 -7.44
CA HIS A 136 -8.81 12.65 -6.77
C HIS A 136 -9.45 12.03 -5.52
N PRO A 137 -9.18 12.55 -4.32
CA PRO A 137 -9.70 11.96 -3.09
C PRO A 137 -11.21 12.16 -2.98
N ILE A 138 -11.92 11.10 -2.59
CA ILE A 138 -13.40 11.11 -2.43
C ILE A 138 -13.87 10.72 -1.03
N GLN A 139 -13.02 10.07 -0.24
CA GLN A 139 -13.34 9.68 1.14
C GLN A 139 -12.05 9.48 1.94
N THR A 140 -12.06 9.88 3.21
CA THR A 140 -11.07 9.45 4.20
C THR A 140 -11.80 8.84 5.40
N ILE A 141 -11.42 7.62 5.80
CA ILE A 141 -12.05 6.87 6.89
C ILE A 141 -10.99 6.35 7.88
N SER A 142 -11.25 6.46 9.19
CA SER A 142 -10.28 6.04 10.21
C SER A 142 -10.15 4.51 10.30
N THR A 143 -8.92 4.02 10.49
CA THR A 143 -8.62 2.62 10.80
C THR A 143 -8.80 2.28 12.29
N LEU A 144 -9.02 3.27 13.14
CA LEU A 144 -9.09 3.10 14.60
C LEU A 144 -10.52 3.25 15.14
N PRO A 145 -10.83 2.63 16.30
CA PRO A 145 -12.09 2.89 17.00
C PRO A 145 -12.27 4.37 17.31
N LYS A 146 -13.53 4.83 17.33
CA LYS A 146 -13.85 6.20 17.73
C LYS A 146 -13.37 6.44 19.16
N GLY A 147 -12.62 7.52 19.37
CA GLY A 147 -12.13 7.92 20.69
C GLY A 147 -10.84 7.21 21.15
N TYR A 148 -10.23 6.38 20.31
CA TYR A 148 -8.89 5.86 20.61
C TYR A 148 -7.86 6.99 20.53
N ASP A 149 -7.09 7.16 21.60
CA ASP A 149 -6.08 8.21 21.80
C ASP A 149 -4.66 7.67 22.02
N GLY A 150 -4.50 6.35 21.99
CA GLY A 150 -3.19 5.69 22.09
C GLY A 150 -2.30 5.97 20.87
N LYS A 151 -1.00 5.73 21.03
CA LYS A 151 -0.04 5.82 19.92
C LYS A 151 -0.36 4.76 18.89
N ASN A 152 -0.49 5.18 17.63
CA ASN A 152 -0.70 4.26 16.52
C ASN A 152 -0.10 4.80 15.23
N SER A 153 0.32 3.88 14.36
CA SER A 153 0.61 4.17 12.96
C SER A 153 0.08 3.09 12.02
N CYS A 154 -0.70 3.51 11.02
CA CYS A 154 -1.23 2.61 10.00
C CYS A 154 -0.11 2.09 9.08
N SER A 155 -0.18 0.84 8.63
CA SER A 155 0.91 0.18 7.89
C SER A 155 0.57 -0.11 6.42
N GLN A 156 0.56 -1.38 6.02
CA GLN A 156 0.21 -1.79 4.66
C GLN A 156 -1.31 -1.68 4.41
N ILE A 157 -1.70 -1.85 3.16
CA ILE A 157 -3.11 -1.93 2.73
C ILE A 157 -3.19 -2.89 1.55
N GLN A 158 -4.16 -3.79 1.55
CA GLN A 158 -4.51 -4.59 0.38
C GLN A 158 -6.01 -4.80 0.29
N ILE A 159 -6.46 -5.09 -0.92
CA ILE A 159 -7.83 -5.41 -1.27
C ILE A 159 -7.90 -6.87 -1.73
N THR A 160 -9.02 -7.54 -1.45
CA THR A 160 -9.25 -8.90 -1.96
C THR A 160 -9.29 -8.90 -3.50
N PRO A 161 -8.92 -10.02 -4.14
CA PRO A 161 -8.89 -10.13 -5.60
C PRO A 161 -10.24 -9.83 -6.28
N ASP A 162 -11.35 -10.08 -5.56
CA ASP A 162 -12.71 -9.77 -6.03
C ASP A 162 -13.16 -8.33 -5.75
N GLY A 163 -12.31 -7.50 -5.15
CA GLY A 163 -12.54 -6.08 -4.89
C GLY A 163 -13.51 -5.79 -3.74
N LYS A 164 -14.03 -6.80 -3.02
CA LYS A 164 -15.12 -6.59 -2.04
C LYS A 164 -14.64 -6.11 -0.68
N PHE A 165 -13.47 -6.55 -0.24
CA PHE A 165 -12.96 -6.29 1.10
C PHE A 165 -11.56 -5.71 1.07
N LEU A 166 -11.29 -4.77 1.97
CA LEU A 166 -10.01 -4.10 2.09
C LEU A 166 -9.55 -4.14 3.55
N TYR A 167 -8.25 -4.33 3.76
CA TYR A 167 -7.67 -4.48 5.09
C TYR A 167 -6.42 -3.63 5.27
N ALA A 168 -6.27 -3.04 6.44
CA ALA A 168 -5.15 -2.18 6.81
C ALA A 168 -4.72 -2.43 8.28
N PRO A 169 -3.49 -2.91 8.55
CA PRO A 169 -3.03 -3.14 9.91
C PRO A 169 -2.56 -1.87 10.62
N ASN A 170 -2.79 -1.84 11.93
CA ASN A 170 -2.47 -0.74 12.84
C ASN A 170 -1.36 -1.16 13.82
N ARG A 171 -0.22 -0.48 13.77
CA ARG A 171 0.90 -0.66 14.72
C ARG A 171 0.67 0.20 15.95
N GLY A 172 0.54 -0.42 17.13
CA GLY A 172 0.18 0.25 18.38
C GLY A 172 -1.16 -0.24 18.91
N HIS A 173 -2.25 -0.03 18.16
CA HIS A 173 -3.54 -0.67 18.46
C HIS A 173 -3.49 -2.20 18.21
N ASN A 174 -2.49 -2.68 17.46
CA ASN A 174 -2.21 -4.10 17.21
C ASN A 174 -3.43 -4.85 16.68
N SER A 175 -3.97 -4.33 15.58
CA SER A 175 -5.18 -4.87 14.95
C SER A 175 -5.16 -4.74 13.44
N ILE A 176 -5.96 -5.55 12.76
CA ILE A 176 -6.26 -5.43 11.33
C ILE A 176 -7.60 -4.71 11.20
N ALA A 177 -7.63 -3.51 10.63
CA ALA A 177 -8.87 -2.82 10.30
C ALA A 177 -9.44 -3.39 8.99
N GLY A 178 -10.71 -3.81 9.00
CA GLY A 178 -11.41 -4.34 7.83
C GLY A 178 -12.48 -3.38 7.32
N PHE A 179 -12.61 -3.28 6.01
CA PHE A 179 -13.55 -2.43 5.31
C PHE A 179 -14.26 -3.19 4.19
N ARG A 180 -15.53 -2.88 3.99
CA ARG A 180 -16.30 -3.31 2.82
C ARG A 180 -16.32 -2.20 1.80
N VAL A 181 -16.05 -2.56 0.55
CA VAL A 181 -16.09 -1.68 -0.61
C VAL A 181 -17.53 -1.59 -1.12
N ASN A 182 -18.02 -0.38 -1.32
CA ASN A 182 -19.27 -0.13 -2.02
C ASN A 182 -19.05 -0.40 -3.52
N PRO A 183 -19.83 -1.29 -4.16
CA PRO A 183 -19.61 -1.68 -5.55
C PRO A 183 -19.90 -0.56 -6.56
N ASP A 184 -20.67 0.46 -6.20
CA ASP A 184 -21.09 1.51 -7.14
C ASP A 184 -20.08 2.65 -7.20
N ASN A 185 -19.52 3.04 -6.05
CA ASN A 185 -18.67 4.23 -5.94
C ASN A 185 -17.29 3.98 -5.29
N GLY A 186 -17.00 2.76 -4.86
CA GLY A 186 -15.72 2.40 -4.25
C GLY A 186 -15.53 2.90 -2.81
N HIS A 187 -16.51 3.60 -2.21
CA HIS A 187 -16.42 4.07 -0.83
C HIS A 187 -16.32 2.89 0.14
N LEU A 188 -15.66 3.13 1.27
CA LEU A 188 -15.45 2.17 2.33
C LEU A 188 -16.46 2.35 3.46
N SER A 189 -16.93 1.22 3.99
CA SER A 189 -17.65 1.12 5.26
C SER A 189 -16.90 0.19 6.21
N ALA A 190 -16.83 0.53 7.48
CA ALA A 190 -16.07 -0.27 8.45
C ALA A 190 -16.77 -1.62 8.73
N ILE A 191 -16.01 -2.72 8.66
CA ILE A 191 -16.42 -4.04 9.13
C ILE A 191 -16.11 -4.18 10.62
N GLY A 192 -14.94 -3.71 11.03
CA GLY A 192 -14.43 -3.83 12.39
C GLY A 192 -12.91 -3.81 12.45
N ARG A 193 -12.37 -4.19 13.60
CA ARG A 193 -10.93 -4.38 13.80
C ARG A 193 -10.73 -5.75 14.46
N THR A 194 -9.84 -6.56 13.92
CA THR A 194 -9.48 -7.86 14.49
C THR A 194 -8.14 -7.74 15.20
N PRO A 195 -8.03 -8.07 16.51
CA PRO A 195 -6.75 -8.09 17.21
C PRO A 195 -5.73 -9.03 16.53
N THR A 196 -4.46 -8.64 16.54
CA THR A 196 -3.38 -9.42 15.93
C THR A 196 -2.07 -9.24 16.67
N GLU A 197 -1.00 -9.85 16.16
CA GLU A 197 0.36 -9.77 16.67
C GLU A 197 0.86 -8.32 16.80
N ALA A 198 1.68 -8.05 17.81
CA ALA A 198 2.11 -6.69 18.12
C ALA A 198 3.00 -6.09 17.02
N VAL A 199 2.73 -4.84 16.67
CA VAL A 199 3.37 -4.11 15.57
C VAL A 199 3.23 -4.88 14.23
N PRO A 200 2.00 -5.09 13.73
CA PRO A 200 1.76 -5.84 12.50
C PRO A 200 2.24 -5.04 11.29
N ARG A 201 3.49 -5.29 10.86
CA ARG A 201 4.12 -4.55 9.76
C ARG A 201 4.10 -5.35 8.46
N ALA A 202 4.23 -6.67 8.56
CA ALA A 202 4.21 -7.58 7.43
C ALA A 202 2.80 -8.16 7.26
N PHE A 203 2.22 -8.03 6.08
CA PHE A 203 0.83 -8.37 5.83
C PHE A 203 0.65 -8.79 4.36
N SER A 204 -0.09 -9.87 4.11
CA SER A 204 -0.54 -10.23 2.77
C SER A 204 -1.85 -10.99 2.79
N ILE A 205 -2.70 -10.71 1.82
CA ILE A 205 -3.83 -11.53 1.40
C ILE A 205 -3.31 -12.56 0.41
N ASP A 206 -3.81 -13.80 0.47
CA ASP A 206 -3.51 -14.83 -0.52
C ASP A 206 -4.13 -14.53 -1.89
N LEU A 207 -3.65 -15.23 -2.91
CA LEU A 207 -4.02 -14.97 -4.31
C LEU A 207 -5.50 -15.29 -4.58
N GLN A 208 -6.10 -16.15 -3.76
CA GLN A 208 -7.51 -16.53 -3.84
C GLN A 208 -8.42 -15.65 -2.96
N GLY A 209 -7.88 -14.75 -2.14
CA GLY A 209 -8.67 -13.90 -1.23
C GLY A 209 -9.36 -14.67 -0.10
N THR A 210 -8.85 -15.86 0.24
CA THR A 210 -9.39 -16.73 1.29
C THR A 210 -8.73 -16.47 2.64
N PHE A 211 -7.43 -16.14 2.64
CA PHE A 211 -6.62 -16.00 3.85
C PHE A 211 -5.86 -14.68 3.89
N ILE A 212 -5.62 -14.22 5.11
CA ILE A 212 -4.70 -13.12 5.44
C ILE A 212 -3.62 -13.66 6.36
N TYR A 213 -2.38 -13.26 6.10
CA TYR A 213 -1.23 -13.55 6.94
C TYR A 213 -0.62 -12.25 7.44
N VAL A 214 -0.43 -12.15 8.76
CA VAL A 214 0.06 -10.94 9.42
C VAL A 214 1.16 -11.28 10.39
N ALA A 215 2.35 -10.68 10.22
CA ALA A 215 3.46 -10.89 11.13
C ALA A 215 3.66 -9.68 12.04
N GLY A 216 3.77 -9.96 13.34
CA GLY A 216 4.14 -8.96 14.35
C GLY A 216 5.64 -8.75 14.37
N LEU A 217 6.07 -7.54 14.05
CA LEU A 217 7.50 -7.18 14.09
C LEU A 217 8.08 -7.37 15.48
N GLU A 218 7.31 -7.05 16.52
CA GLU A 218 7.75 -7.15 17.91
C GLU A 218 7.70 -8.59 18.43
N THR A 219 6.70 -9.37 18.03
CA THR A 219 6.49 -10.72 18.57
C THR A 219 7.30 -11.79 17.84
N GLY A 220 7.67 -11.55 16.58
CA GLY A 220 8.34 -12.56 15.75
C GLY A 220 7.43 -13.71 15.31
N LYS A 221 6.11 -13.48 15.36
CA LYS A 221 5.07 -14.45 15.02
C LYS A 221 4.33 -14.03 13.77
N LEU A 222 3.87 -15.02 13.00
CA LEU A 222 2.97 -14.90 11.86
C LEU A 222 1.62 -15.50 12.23
N ALA A 223 0.57 -14.68 12.31
CA ALA A 223 -0.80 -15.12 12.51
C ALA A 223 -1.53 -15.23 11.16
N SER A 224 -2.32 -16.29 11.00
CA SER A 224 -3.21 -16.49 9.86
C SER A 224 -4.65 -16.21 10.23
N TYR A 225 -5.42 -15.73 9.25
CA TYR A 225 -6.84 -15.44 9.40
C TYR A 225 -7.59 -15.86 8.14
N ARG A 226 -8.76 -16.46 8.30
CA ARG A 226 -9.65 -16.75 7.18
C ARG A 226 -10.63 -15.60 6.99
N ILE A 227 -10.84 -15.17 5.76
CA ILE A 227 -11.81 -14.13 5.40
C ILE A 227 -13.19 -14.77 5.25
N ASP A 228 -14.15 -14.32 6.05
CA ASP A 228 -15.57 -14.61 5.83
C ASP A 228 -16.02 -13.94 4.52
N GLN A 229 -16.30 -14.73 3.50
CA GLN A 229 -16.60 -14.24 2.16
C GLN A 229 -17.94 -13.49 2.05
N HIS A 230 -18.82 -13.60 3.06
CA HIS A 230 -20.09 -12.89 3.08
C HIS A 230 -19.94 -11.51 3.72
N ASN A 231 -19.22 -11.43 4.83
CA ASN A 231 -19.19 -10.22 5.65
C ASN A 231 -17.80 -9.56 5.80
N GLY A 232 -16.74 -10.21 5.33
CA GLY A 232 -15.35 -9.75 5.36
C GLY A 232 -14.72 -9.74 6.76
N LYS A 233 -15.36 -10.33 7.78
CA LYS A 233 -14.75 -10.53 9.08
C LYS A 233 -13.62 -11.56 8.98
N LEU A 234 -12.71 -11.50 9.94
CA LEU A 234 -11.54 -12.36 10.01
C LEU A 234 -11.72 -13.37 11.14
N ASP A 235 -11.74 -14.64 10.80
CA ASP A 235 -11.67 -15.75 11.75
C ASP A 235 -10.20 -16.08 12.02
N ALA A 236 -9.78 -16.09 13.28
CA ALA A 236 -8.42 -16.43 13.64
C ALA A 236 -8.10 -17.89 13.28
N GLY A 237 -6.95 -18.10 12.64
CA GLY A 237 -6.36 -19.40 12.38
C GLY A 237 -5.14 -19.64 13.26
N ASP A 238 -4.15 -20.32 12.68
CA ASP A 238 -2.91 -20.68 13.37
C ASP A 238 -1.93 -19.52 13.48
N VAL A 239 -1.01 -19.65 14.45
CA VAL A 239 0.09 -18.72 14.70
C VAL A 239 1.42 -19.48 14.66
N TYR A 240 2.39 -18.95 13.93
CA TYR A 240 3.68 -19.58 13.66
C TYR A 240 4.82 -18.69 14.14
N ASP A 241 5.87 -19.27 14.72
CA ASP A 241 7.11 -18.54 14.99
C ASP A 241 7.93 -18.42 13.71
N VAL A 242 8.29 -17.19 13.31
CA VAL A 242 8.99 -16.89 12.05
C VAL A 242 10.34 -16.19 12.23
N GLY A 243 10.75 -16.00 13.48
CA GLY A 243 12.02 -15.34 13.83
C GLY A 243 11.86 -13.87 14.18
N LYS A 244 12.97 -13.17 14.41
CA LYS A 244 12.96 -11.81 14.95
C LYS A 244 12.67 -10.77 13.86
N GLY A 245 11.76 -9.83 14.15
CA GLY A 245 11.53 -8.65 13.32
C GLY A 245 11.00 -8.91 11.90
N PRO A 246 10.00 -9.78 11.70
CA PRO A 246 9.45 -10.01 10.36
C PRO A 246 8.89 -8.71 9.79
N MET A 247 9.31 -8.36 8.57
CA MET A 247 9.00 -7.07 7.95
C MET A 247 8.22 -7.15 6.64
N TRP A 248 8.12 -8.35 6.04
CA TRP A 248 7.42 -8.58 4.79
C TRP A 248 6.88 -10.01 4.69
N VAL A 249 5.72 -10.17 4.05
CA VAL A 249 5.14 -11.46 3.65
C VAL A 249 4.80 -11.32 2.17
N LEU A 250 5.21 -12.30 1.36
CA LEU A 250 4.87 -12.39 -0.06
C LEU A 250 4.33 -13.78 -0.33
N ILE A 251 3.22 -13.85 -1.05
CA ILE A 251 2.59 -15.10 -1.47
C ILE A 251 2.81 -15.25 -2.96
N THR A 252 3.28 -16.42 -3.38
CA THR A 252 3.56 -16.76 -4.78
C THR A 252 2.87 -18.06 -5.16
N GLU A 253 2.51 -18.18 -6.43
CA GLU A 253 2.28 -19.47 -7.08
C GLU A 253 3.61 -19.96 -7.66
N PHE A 254 3.72 -21.29 -7.82
CA PHE A 254 4.88 -21.97 -8.43
C PHE A 254 4.44 -22.65 -9.73
#